data_AF-A0A6G1RIZ9-F1
#
_entry.id   AF-A0A6G1RIZ9-F1
#
_cell.length_a   1.000
_cell.length_b   1.000
_cell.length_c   1.000
_cell.angle_alpha   90.00
_cell.angle_beta   90.00
_cell.angle_gamma   90.00
#
_symmetry.space_group_name_H-M   'P 1'
#
loop_
_entity.id
_entity.type
_entity.pdbx_description
1 polymer ?
#
loop_
_entity_poly.entity_id
_entity_poly.type
_entity_poly.pdbx_seq_one_letter_code
_entity_poly.pdbx_strand_id
1 'polypeptide(L)'
;AEKLYFSDGSLGKIERCEYDGSQRYVIVKSGPGTFLSLAVYDDYIFWSDGVRRAILRSSKYTGGDTKILRSDIPHQPMGIIAVANDTNSCELSPCAQMNGGCHDLCLLTPDGRVNCSCRG
;
A
#
# COMPACT_ATOMS: atom_id res chain seq x y z
N ALA A 1 8.24 -9.29 6.99
CA ALA A 1 7.09 -9.53 7.89
C ALA A 1 5.84 -9.04 7.20
N GLU A 2 4.85 -9.92 7.11
CA GLU A 2 3.52 -9.70 6.55
C GLU A 2 2.72 -8.71 7.43
N LYS A 3 2.59 -7.45 7.00
CA LYS A 3 1.98 -6.37 7.78
C LYS A 3 1.10 -5.51 6.89
N LEU A 4 0.01 -5.00 7.44
CA LEU A 4 -0.79 -3.95 6.81
C LEU A 4 -0.28 -2.58 7.24
N TYR A 5 -0.19 -1.68 6.28
CA TYR A 5 0.09 -0.27 6.50
C TYR A 5 -1.06 0.53 5.89
N PHE A 6 -1.65 1.43 6.67
CA PHE A 6 -2.78 2.23 6.21
C PHE A 6 -2.75 3.62 6.84
N SER A 7 -3.39 4.57 6.17
CA SER A 7 -3.50 5.94 6.64
C SER A 7 -4.93 6.29 6.97
N ASP A 8 -5.10 7.04 8.05
CA ASP A 8 -6.33 7.77 8.37
C ASP A 8 -6.14 9.24 7.97
N GLY A 9 -6.77 9.63 6.85
CA GLY A 9 -6.71 11.00 6.34
C GLY A 9 -7.45 12.02 7.23
N SER A 10 -8.45 11.59 8.00
CA SER A 10 -9.23 12.45 8.88
C SER A 10 -8.51 12.71 10.21
N LEU A 11 -7.95 11.66 10.81
CA LEU A 11 -7.18 11.75 12.05
C LEU A 11 -5.72 12.15 11.82
N GLY A 12 -5.24 12.12 10.57
CA GLY A 12 -3.87 12.44 10.23
C GLY A 12 -2.90 11.43 10.83
N LYS A 13 -3.09 10.12 10.57
CA LYS A 13 -2.19 9.09 11.09
C LYS A 13 -1.82 8.07 10.02
N ILE A 14 -0.60 7.53 10.11
CA ILE A 14 -0.21 6.29 9.45
C ILE A 14 -0.02 5.23 10.51
N GLU A 15 -0.64 4.08 10.31
CA GLU A 15 -0.68 2.98 11.26
C GLU A 15 -0.28 1.67 10.61
N ARG A 16 0.12 0.70 11.44
CA ARG A 16 0.49 -0.64 11.03
C ARG A 16 -0.10 -1.67 11.97
N CYS A 17 -0.59 -2.78 11.42
CA CYS A 17 -1.05 -3.95 12.17
C CYS A 17 -0.68 -5.25 11.44
N GLU A 18 -0.96 -6.39 12.08
CA GLU A 18 -0.97 -7.70 11.41
C GLU A 18 -2.17 -7.81 10.44
N TYR A 19 -2.18 -8.83 9.57
CA TYR A 19 -3.32 -9.07 8.66
C TYR A 19 -4.64 -9.37 9.38
N ASP A 20 -4.59 -9.89 10.61
CA ASP A 20 -5.77 -10.10 11.47
C ASP A 20 -6.21 -8.83 12.22
N GLY A 21 -5.51 -7.70 12.02
CA GLY A 21 -5.77 -6.43 12.69
C GLY A 21 -5.16 -6.29 14.08
N SER A 22 -4.53 -7.34 14.62
CA SER A 22 -3.87 -7.31 15.92
C SER A 22 -2.57 -6.50 15.87
N GLN A 23 -2.04 -6.18 17.06
CA GLN A 23 -0.77 -5.47 17.23
C GLN A 23 -0.72 -4.16 16.41
N ARG A 24 -1.74 -3.31 16.59
CA ARG A 24 -1.85 -2.02 15.91
C ARG A 24 -0.94 -0.97 16.56
N TYR A 25 -0.13 -0.31 15.75
CA TYR A 25 0.79 0.75 16.16
C TYR A 25 0.65 1.98 15.27
N VAL A 26 0.72 3.16 15.88
CA VAL A 26 0.81 4.42 15.13
C VAL A 26 2.28 4.71 14.81
N ILE A 27 2.59 4.87 13.53
CA ILE A 27 3.95 5.14 13.04
C ILE A 27 4.16 6.65 12.89
N VAL A 28 3.27 7.32 12.18
CA VAL A 28 3.35 8.76 11.92
C VAL A 28 2.07 9.43 12.38
N LYS A 29 2.19 10.60 13.01
CA LYS A 29 1.07 11.50 13.28
C LYS A 29 1.35 12.83 12.58
N SER A 30 0.34 13.34 11.89
CA SER A 30 0.29 14.66 11.28
C SER A 30 -1.11 15.25 11.48
N GLY A 31 -1.35 16.43 10.93
CA GLY A 31 -2.69 17.01 10.88
C GLY A 31 -3.64 16.28 9.90
N PRO A 32 -4.95 16.56 9.97
CA PRO A 32 -5.93 16.11 8.99
C PRO A 32 -5.57 16.51 7.56
N GLY A 33 -6.00 15.72 6.57
CA GLY A 33 -5.78 15.99 5.14
C GLY A 33 -4.37 15.66 4.63
N THR A 34 -3.47 15.23 5.51
CA THR A 34 -2.06 14.97 5.16
C THR A 34 -1.87 13.68 4.35
N PHE A 35 -2.70 12.65 4.49
CA PHE A 35 -2.40 11.33 3.91
C PHE A 35 -3.46 10.92 2.89
N LEU A 36 -3.09 10.87 1.60
CA LEU A 36 -4.01 10.48 0.51
C LEU A 36 -3.75 9.07 -0.02
N SER A 37 -2.48 8.71 -0.18
CA SER A 37 -2.06 7.38 -0.64
C SER A 37 -0.71 7.02 0.00
N LEU A 38 -0.48 5.72 0.14
CA LEU A 38 0.70 5.16 0.78
C LEU A 38 1.35 4.12 -0.14
N ALA A 39 2.68 4.10 -0.13
CA ALA A 39 3.49 3.01 -0.65
C ALA A 39 4.50 2.59 0.43
N VAL A 40 4.83 1.30 0.45
CA VAL A 40 5.84 0.73 1.35
C VAL A 40 6.89 0.08 0.49
N TYR A 41 8.15 0.42 0.72
CA TYR A 41 9.28 -0.21 0.04
C TYR A 41 10.49 -0.21 0.96
N ASP A 42 11.17 -1.36 1.00
CA ASP A 42 12.30 -1.59 1.89
C ASP A 42 11.95 -1.17 3.33
N ASP A 43 12.80 -0.41 4.02
CA ASP A 43 12.59 0.05 5.40
C ASP A 43 11.77 1.34 5.56
N TYR A 44 11.10 1.78 4.48
CA TYR A 44 10.46 3.08 4.43
C TYR A 44 8.98 3.02 4.03
N ILE A 45 8.22 3.97 4.60
CA ILE A 45 6.89 4.34 4.15
C ILE A 45 6.97 5.65 3.36
N PHE A 46 6.21 5.72 2.28
CA PHE A 46 6.11 6.87 1.39
C PHE A 46 4.66 7.27 1.30
N TRP A 47 4.36 8.56 1.33
CA TRP A 47 2.98 9.04 1.18
C TRP A 47 2.88 10.28 0.31
N SER A 48 1.73 10.40 -0.34
CA SER A 48 1.29 11.64 -0.97
C SER A 48 0.62 12.55 0.06
N ASP A 49 1.18 13.75 0.21
CA ASP A 49 0.68 14.77 1.11
C ASP A 49 -0.20 15.79 0.38
N GLY A 50 -1.50 15.73 0.70
CA GLY A 50 -2.51 16.57 0.08
C GLY A 50 -2.41 18.04 0.47
N VAL A 51 -1.98 18.34 1.70
CA VAL A 51 -1.86 19.70 2.23
C VAL A 51 -0.56 20.34 1.74
N ARG A 52 0.55 19.62 1.85
CA ARG A 52 1.87 20.11 1.42
C ARG A 52 2.08 20.01 -0.09
N ARG A 53 1.22 19.29 -0.81
CA ARG A 53 1.39 18.93 -2.23
C ARG A 53 2.79 18.37 -2.48
N ALA A 54 3.13 17.35 -1.70
CA ALA A 54 4.48 16.82 -1.62
C ALA A 54 4.47 15.29 -1.49
N ILE A 55 5.58 14.66 -1.86
CA ILE A 55 5.86 13.27 -1.51
C ILE A 55 6.86 13.27 -0.36
N LEU A 56 6.51 12.54 0.72
CA LEU A 56 7.36 12.40 1.88
C LEU A 56 7.67 10.92 2.13
N ARG A 57 8.75 10.69 2.87
CA ARG A 57 9.21 9.37 3.29
C ARG A 57 9.59 9.39 4.75
N SER A 58 9.31 8.30 5.46
CA SER A 58 9.71 8.10 6.86
C SER A 58 10.06 6.63 7.13
N SER A 59 10.77 6.34 8.22
CA SER A 59 11.05 4.97 8.65
C SER A 59 9.75 4.22 8.97
N LYS A 60 9.58 3.01 8.40
CA LYS A 60 8.38 2.19 8.63
C LYS A 60 8.28 1.61 10.06
N TYR A 61 9.35 1.71 10.84
CA TYR A 61 9.42 1.17 12.21
C TYR A 61 9.18 2.25 13.26
N THR A 62 9.81 3.41 13.10
CA THR A 62 9.81 4.47 14.12
C THR A 62 9.01 5.70 13.73
N GLY A 63 8.70 5.89 12.45
CA GLY A 63 8.17 7.16 11.95
C GLY A 63 9.19 8.33 11.97
N GLY A 64 10.45 8.04 12.31
CA GLY A 64 11.55 8.99 12.30
C GLY A 64 12.14 9.25 10.91
N ASP A 65 13.09 10.18 10.85
CA ASP A 65 13.81 10.56 9.61
C ASP A 65 12.90 10.96 8.46
N THR A 66 11.84 11.71 8.78
CA THR A 66 10.90 12.19 7.78
C THR A 66 11.60 13.15 6.82
N LYS A 67 11.56 12.83 5.52
CA LYS A 67 12.15 13.65 4.44
C LYS A 67 11.11 13.96 3.38
N ILE A 68 11.17 15.18 2.86
CA ILE A 68 10.44 15.57 1.64
C ILE A 68 11.28 15.11 0.45
N LEU A 69 10.71 14.25 -0.40
CA LEU A 69 11.36 13.76 -1.62
C LEU A 69 11.01 14.62 -2.83
N ARG A 70 9.78 15.14 -2.85
CA ARG A 70 9.31 16.06 -3.89
C ARG A 70 8.37 17.07 -3.27
N SER A 71 8.62 18.35 -3.52
CA SER A 71 7.73 19.46 -3.14
C SER A 71 7.06 20.08 -4.37
N ASP A 72 6.14 21.00 -4.10
CA ASP A 72 5.57 21.93 -5.09
C ASP A 72 4.91 21.21 -6.28
N ILE A 73 4.23 20.10 -5.99
CA ILE A 73 3.49 19.37 -7.01
C ILE A 73 2.31 20.27 -7.43
N PRO A 74 2.19 20.63 -8.73
CA PRO A 74 1.20 21.62 -9.17
C PRO A 74 -0.23 21.24 -8.80
N HIS A 75 -0.56 19.96 -8.97
CA HIS A 75 -1.84 19.36 -8.59
C HIS A 75 -1.69 18.51 -7.34
N GLN A 76 -2.82 18.22 -6.69
CA GLN A 76 -2.82 17.37 -5.51
C GLN A 76 -2.34 15.96 -5.88
N PRO A 77 -1.27 15.43 -5.24
CA PRO A 77 -0.79 14.09 -5.54
C PRO A 77 -1.79 13.05 -5.01
N MET A 78 -2.40 12.29 -5.91
CA MET A 78 -3.43 11.31 -5.55
C MET A 78 -2.82 9.97 -5.15
N GLY A 79 -2.47 9.13 -6.13
CA GLY A 79 -1.90 7.80 -5.91
C GLY A 79 -0.37 7.79 -5.93
N ILE A 80 0.22 6.94 -5.09
CA ILE A 80 1.64 6.61 -5.12
C ILE A 80 1.83 5.08 -5.09
N ILE A 81 2.77 4.58 -5.88
CA ILE A 81 3.20 3.19 -5.88
C ILE A 81 4.72 3.14 -5.94
N ALA A 82 5.32 2.20 -5.20
CA ALA A 82 6.75 1.92 -5.32
C ALA A 82 6.96 0.92 -6.46
N VAL A 83 7.89 1.24 -7.36
CA VAL A 83 8.25 0.38 -8.49
C VAL A 83 9.71 -0.01 -8.34
N ALA A 84 9.96 -1.29 -8.14
CA ALA A 84 11.30 -1.87 -8.11
C ALA A 84 11.27 -3.28 -8.72
N ASN A 85 12.45 -3.85 -9.00
CA ASN A 85 12.54 -5.17 -9.63
C ASN A 85 12.00 -6.29 -8.75
N ASP A 86 11.99 -6.10 -7.43
CA ASP A 86 11.57 -7.05 -6.41
C ASP A 86 10.14 -6.82 -5.89
N THR A 87 9.44 -5.77 -6.35
CA THR A 87 8.06 -5.49 -5.93
C THR A 87 7.01 -6.30 -6.70
N ASN A 88 7.38 -6.87 -7.84
CA ASN A 88 6.46 -7.62 -8.70
C ASN A 88 6.81 -9.12 -8.69
N SER A 89 6.26 -9.88 -7.74
CA SER A 89 6.25 -11.35 -7.83
C SER A 89 5.10 -11.81 -8.74
N CYS A 90 5.13 -11.41 -10.01
CA CYS A 90 4.14 -11.85 -11.00
C CYS A 90 4.20 -13.35 -11.34
N GLU A 91 5.15 -14.09 -10.76
CA GLU A 91 5.51 -15.43 -11.23
C GLU A 91 4.74 -16.59 -10.57
N LEU A 92 3.85 -16.34 -9.61
CA LEU A 92 3.25 -17.42 -8.80
C LEU A 92 1.72 -17.47 -8.80
N SER A 93 1.03 -16.74 -9.70
CA SER A 93 -0.43 -16.87 -9.77
C SER A 93 -0.82 -18.17 -10.48
N PRO A 94 -1.57 -19.09 -9.84
CA PRO A 94 -2.06 -20.29 -10.50
C PRO A 94 -3.05 -19.97 -11.64
N CYS A 95 -3.61 -18.76 -11.67
CA CYS A 95 -4.41 -18.27 -12.80
C CYS A 95 -3.57 -17.94 -14.04
N ALA A 96 -2.25 -17.73 -13.91
CA ALA A 96 -1.39 -17.39 -15.05
C ALA A 96 -1.27 -18.54 -16.05
N GLN A 97 -1.33 -19.79 -15.56
CA GLN A 97 -1.27 -20.97 -16.41
C GLN A 97 -2.68 -21.43 -16.77
N MET A 98 -3.02 -21.39 -18.07
CA MET A 98 -4.31 -21.85 -18.61
C MET A 98 -5.55 -21.29 -17.85
N ASN A 99 -5.49 -20.03 -17.42
CA ASN A 99 -6.56 -19.39 -16.63
C ASN A 99 -6.97 -20.18 -15.37
N GLY A 100 -6.03 -20.93 -14.76
CA GLY A 100 -6.31 -21.82 -13.64
C GLY A 100 -7.30 -22.96 -13.96
N GLY A 101 -7.56 -23.24 -15.24
CA GLY A 101 -8.59 -24.17 -15.70
C GLY A 101 -10.00 -23.58 -15.79
N CYS A 102 -10.16 -22.27 -15.56
CA CYS A 102 -11.45 -21.59 -15.61
C CYS A 102 -11.84 -21.18 -17.04
N HIS A 103 -13.13 -21.22 -17.34
CA HIS A 103 -13.67 -20.74 -18.62
C HIS A 103 -13.68 -19.20 -18.70
N ASP A 104 -14.30 -18.55 -17.72
CA ASP A 104 -14.49 -17.09 -17.70
C ASP A 104 -13.50 -16.39 -16.75
N LEU A 105 -13.77 -16.43 -15.44
CA LEU A 105 -12.98 -15.72 -14.43
C LEU A 105 -12.22 -16.71 -13.55
N CYS A 106 -10.91 -16.48 -13.41
CA CYS A 106 -10.06 -17.11 -12.41
C CYS A 106 -9.78 -16.14 -11.27
N LEU A 107 -10.29 -16.45 -10.08
CA LEU A 107 -10.10 -15.66 -8.86
C LEU A 107 -9.37 -16.50 -7.82
N LEU A 108 -8.58 -15.86 -6.95
CA LEU A 108 -7.92 -16.55 -5.84
C LEU A 108 -8.79 -16.49 -4.58
N THR A 109 -8.88 -17.60 -3.86
CA THR A 109 -9.40 -17.64 -2.48
C THR A 109 -8.39 -17.00 -1.52
N PRO A 110 -8.77 -16.68 -0.27
CA PRO A 110 -7.82 -16.21 0.75
C PRO A 110 -6.64 -17.16 0.98
N ASP A 111 -6.83 -18.46 0.76
CA ASP A 111 -5.78 -19.48 0.86
C ASP A 111 -4.94 -19.63 -0.43
N GLY A 112 -5.12 -18.73 -1.41
CA GLY A 112 -4.39 -18.74 -2.68
C GLY A 112 -4.81 -19.84 -3.67
N ARG A 113 -5.99 -20.46 -3.49
CA ARG A 113 -6.51 -21.49 -4.41
C ARG A 113 -7.34 -20.88 -5.53
N VAL A 114 -7.36 -21.53 -6.69
CA VAL A 114 -8.20 -21.10 -7.82
C VAL A 114 -9.68 -21.33 -7.49
N ASN A 115 -10.49 -20.32 -7.76
CA ASN A 115 -11.94 -20.35 -7.73
C ASN A 115 -12.51 -19.78 -9.05
N CYS A 116 -13.21 -20.61 -9.81
CA CYS A 116 -13.79 -20.21 -11.09
C CYS A 116 -15.14 -19.51 -10.89
N SER A 117 -15.38 -18.43 -11.62
CA SER A 117 -16.64 -17.70 -11.62
C SER A 117 -17.05 -17.34 -13.06
N CYS A 118 -18.33 -17.15 -13.31
CA CYS A 118 -18.86 -16.79 -14.63
C CYS A 118 -19.19 -15.29 -14.70
N ARG A 119 -19.00 -14.67 -15.87
CA ARG A 119 -19.56 -13.34 -16.15
C ARG A 119 -20.97 -13.57 -16.65
N GLY A 120 -21.97 -13.32 -15.80
CA GLY A 120 -23.38 -13.43 -16.16
C GLY A 120 -23.76 -12.57 -17.36
#